data_AF-A0A6N7AI42-F1
#
_entry.id   AF-A0A6N7AI42-F1
#
_cell.length_a   1.000
_cell.length_b   1.000
_cell.length_c   1.000
_cell.angle_alpha   90.00
_cell.angle_beta   90.00
_cell.angle_gamma   90.00
#
_symmetry.space_group_name_H-M   'P 1'
#
loop_
_entity.id
_entity.type
_entity.pdbx_description
1 polymer ?
#
loop_
_entity_poly.entity_id
_entity_poly.type
_entity_poly.pdbx_seq_one_letter_code
_entity_poly.pdbx_strand_id
1 'polypeptide(L)' 'MVVKVLGWVLGVPFAIILAIFAISNRTSVRLDLWPLPFGIETPLYLLVLGPLAMGFLAGAVVVWLVRRRRGVGQKPTS' A
#
# COMPACT_ATOMS: atom_id res chain seq x y z
N MET A 1 11.17 -16.39 14.59
CA MET A 1 11.67 -15.01 14.84
C MET A 1 12.25 -14.36 13.59
N VAL A 2 13.05 -15.06 12.77
CA VAL A 2 13.75 -14.51 11.59
C VAL A 2 12.83 -13.77 10.61
N VAL A 3 11.69 -14.36 10.21
CA VAL A 3 10.73 -13.71 9.30
C VAL A 3 10.13 -12.40 9.84
N LYS A 4 9.99 -12.26 11.17
CA LYS A 4 9.47 -11.04 11.78
C LYS A 4 10.53 -9.95 11.74
N VAL A 5 11.77 -10.27 12.09
CA VAL A 5 12.92 -9.33 12.02
C VAL A 5 13.17 -8.90 10.58
N LEU A 6 13.16 -9.82 9.61
CA LEU A 6 13.34 -9.50 8.19
C LEU A 6 12.24 -8.58 7.66
N GLY A 7 10.99 -8.82 8.08
CA GLY A 7 9.88 -7.93 7.77
C GLY A 7 10.07 -6.51 8.32
N TRP A 8 10.59 -6.36 9.54
CA TRP A 8 10.88 -5.05 10.13
C TRP A 8 12.07 -4.35 9.44
N VAL A 9 13.13 -5.10 9.10
CA VAL A 9 14.32 -4.58 8.42
C VAL A 9 14.02 -4.08 7.01
N LEU A 10 13.05 -4.68 6.31
CA LEU A 10 12.62 -4.19 5.01
C LEU A 10 11.53 -3.13 5.12
N GLY A 11 10.57 -3.32 6.04
CA GLY A 11 9.42 -2.44 6.18
C GLY A 11 9.77 -1.04 6.68
N VAL A 12 10.69 -0.92 7.65
CA VAL A 12 11.05 0.38 8.23
C VAL A 12 11.78 1.27 7.23
N PRO A 13 12.87 0.84 6.56
CA PRO A 13 13.51 1.65 5.53
C PRO A 13 12.57 1.99 4.38
N PHE A 14 11.71 1.06 3.97
CA PHE A 14 10.71 1.33 2.95
C PHE A 14 9.74 2.43 3.38
N ALA A 15 9.21 2.37 4.61
CA ALA A 15 8.36 3.43 5.15
C ALA A 15 9.07 4.78 5.24
N ILE A 16 10.36 4.80 5.60
CA ILE A 16 11.19 6.02 5.61
C ILE A 16 11.29 6.62 4.21
N ILE A 17 11.55 5.80 3.18
CA ILE A 17 11.61 6.24 1.78
C ILE A 17 10.28 6.86 1.36
N LEU A 18 9.15 6.22 1.66
CA LEU A 18 7.82 6.76 1.34
C LEU A 18 7.56 8.09 2.08
N ALA A 19 7.99 8.22 3.33
CA ALA A 19 7.85 9.44 4.12
C ALA A 19 8.69 10.59 3.55
N ILE A 20 9.96 10.33 3.20
CA ILE A 20 10.83 11.30 2.53
C ILE A 20 10.21 11.74 1.21
N PHE A 21 9.74 10.79 0.39
CA PHE A 21 9.06 11.09 -0.86
C PHE A 21 7.83 11.98 -0.63
N ALA A 22 7.00 11.69 0.38
CA ALA A 22 5.84 12.49 0.72
C ALA A 22 6.19 13.91 1.18
N ILE A 23 7.26 14.06 1.96
CA ILE A 23 7.71 15.37 2.45
C ILE A 23 8.31 16.21 1.31
N SER A 24 9.15 15.60 0.47
CA SER A 24 9.82 16.31 -0.62
C SER A 24 8.89 16.64 -1.79
N ASN A 25 7.82 15.87 -1.99
CA ASN A 25 6.91 16.02 -3.14
C ASN A 25 5.53 16.56 -2.75
N ARG A 26 5.51 17.56 -1.86
CA ARG A 26 4.28 18.29 -1.47
C ARG A 26 3.81 19.31 -2.50
N THR A 27 4.62 19.58 -3.52
CA THR A 27 4.30 20.50 -4.59
C THR A 27 3.02 20.06 -5.30
N SER A 28 2.09 21.01 -5.46
CA SER A 28 0.84 20.79 -6.17
C SER A 28 1.12 20.57 -7.65
N VAL A 29 0.57 19.49 -8.20
CA VAL A 29 0.61 19.17 -9.63
C VAL A 29 -0.83 19.11 -10.13
N ARG A 30 -1.07 19.65 -11.32
CA ARG A 30 -2.36 19.55 -11.99
C ARG A 30 -2.47 18.19 -12.68
N LEU A 31 -3.50 17.45 -12.33
CA LEU A 31 -3.81 16.13 -12.85
C LEU A 31 -5.01 16.26 -13.78
N ASP A 32 -4.75 16.35 -15.08
CA ASP A 32 -5.81 16.45 -16.09
C ASP A 32 -6.41 15.06 -16.37
N LEU A 33 -7.72 14.95 -16.22
CA LEU A 33 -8.43 13.67 -16.30
C LEU A 33 -8.92 13.40 -17.71
N TRP A 34 -8.01 13.27 -18.68
CA TRP A 34 -8.39 13.00 -20.06
C TRP A 34 -9.27 11.74 -20.18
N PRO A 35 -10.37 11.77 -20.96
CA PRO A 35 -10.84 12.82 -21.87
C PRO A 35 -11.72 13.92 -21.23
N LEU A 36 -11.91 13.90 -19.91
CA LEU A 36 -12.79 14.83 -19.22
C LEU A 36 -12.16 16.24 -19.18
N PRO A 37 -12.96 17.31 -19.34
CA PRO A 37 -12.47 18.69 -19.44
C PRO A 37 -12.18 19.33 -18.08
N PHE A 38 -11.78 18.53 -17.08
CA PHE A 38 -11.42 19.02 -15.75
C PHE A 38 -10.12 18.41 -15.26
N GLY A 39 -9.35 19.20 -14.52
CA GLY A 39 -8.13 18.79 -13.87
C GLY A 39 -8.23 19.02 -12.37
N ILE A 40 -7.57 18.16 -11.59
CA ILE A 40 -7.54 18.25 -10.13
C ILE A 40 -6.14 18.66 -9.71
N GLU A 41 -6.01 19.71 -8.91
CA GLU A 41 -4.74 20.03 -8.28
C GLU A 41 -4.54 19.17 -7.04
N THR A 42 -3.49 18.36 -7.06
CA THR A 42 -3.14 17.48 -5.94
C THR A 42 -1.64 17.46 -5.73
N PRO A 43 -1.16 17.36 -4.49
CA PRO A 43 0.25 17.11 -4.22
C PRO A 43 0.74 15.85 -4.93
N LEU A 44 1.93 15.91 -5.53
CA LEU A 44 2.51 14.79 -6.29
C LEU A 44 2.57 13.49 -5.47
N TYR A 45 2.82 13.59 -4.17
CA TYR A 45 2.87 12.41 -3.31
C TYR A 45 1.55 11.63 -3.28
N LEU A 46 0.38 12.28 -3.40
CA LEU A 46 -0.91 11.60 -3.38
C LEU A 46 -1.12 10.77 -4.65
N LEU A 47 -0.67 11.27 -5.81
CA LEU A 47 -0.77 10.54 -7.07
C LEU A 47 -0.02 9.21 -7.04
N VAL A 48 1.12 9.17 -6.36
CA VAL A 48 1.98 7.98 -6.32
C VAL A 48 1.64 7.09 -5.13
N LEU A 49 1.56 7.66 -3.93
CA LEU A 49 1.35 6.90 -2.71
C LEU A 49 -0.10 6.44 -2.55
N GLY A 50 -1.08 7.17 -3.11
CA GLY A 50 -2.50 6.81 -3.05
C GLY A 50 -2.79 5.44 -3.69
N PRO A 51 -2.51 5.25 -5.00
CA PRO A 51 -2.69 3.97 -5.67
C PRO A 51 -1.85 2.84 -5.04
N LEU A 52 -0.62 3.15 -4.60
CA LEU A 52 0.24 2.19 -3.91
C LEU A 52 -0.40 1.69 -2.62
N ALA A 53 -0.90 2.61 -1.78
CA ALA A 53 -1.58 2.27 -0.54
C ALA A 53 -2.87 1.49 -0.80
N MET A 54 -3.67 1.89 -1.80
CA MET A 54 -4.87 1.17 -2.20
C MET A 54 -4.56 -0.26 -2.64
N GLY A 55 -3.54 -0.45 -3.49
CA GLY A 55 -3.12 -1.78 -3.95
C GLY A 55 -2.61 -2.65 -2.80
N PHE A 56 -1.84 -2.09 -1.88
CA PHE A 56 -1.36 -2.79 -0.68
C PHE A 56 -2.53 -3.23 0.23
N LEU A 57 -3.47 -2.32 0.51
CA LEU A 57 -4.66 -2.63 1.32
C LEU A 57 -5.54 -3.69 0.65
N ALA A 58 -5.78 -3.57 -0.66
CA ALA A 58 -6.51 -4.58 -1.43
C ALA A 58 -5.82 -5.95 -1.35
N GLY A 59 -4.50 -6.00 -1.54
CA GLY A 59 -3.72 -7.23 -1.40
C GLY A 59 -3.81 -7.84 0.00
N ALA A 60 -3.74 -7.01 1.05
CA ALA A 60 -3.89 -7.46 2.43
C ALA A 60 -5.29 -8.06 2.70
N VAL A 61 -6.35 -7.43 2.17
CA VAL A 61 -7.73 -7.94 2.24
C VAL A 61 -7.84 -9.28 1.51
N VAL A 62 -7.29 -9.41 0.31
CA VAL A 62 -7.29 -10.69 -0.45
C VAL A 62 -6.59 -11.79 0.32
N VAL A 63 -5.38 -11.55 0.84
CA VAL A 63 -4.61 -12.53 1.64
C VAL A 63 -5.42 -12.97 2.86
N TRP A 64 -6.09 -12.05 3.52
CA TRP A 64 -6.92 -12.35 4.68
C TRP A 64 -8.13 -13.22 4.33
N LEU A 65 -8.84 -12.90 3.24
CA LEU A 65 -9.96 -13.70 2.74
C LEU A 65 -9.51 -15.13 2.36
N VAL A 66 -8.36 -15.26 1.69
CA VAL A 66 -7.79 -16.56 1.32
C VAL A 66 -7.39 -17.36 2.56
N ARG A 67 -6.76 -16.72 3.55
CA ARG A 67 -6.36 -17.37 4.81
C ARG A 67 -7.56 -17.86 5.61
N ARG A 68 -8.65 -17.08 5.66
CA ARG A 68 -9.92 -17.50 6.31
C ARG A 68 -10.47 -18.79 5.70
N ARG A 69 -10.36 -19.00 4.38
CA ARG A 69 -10.83 -20.23 3.72
C ARG A 69 -9.98 -21.46 4.06
N ARG A 70 -8.68 -21.29 4.35
CA ARG A 70 -7.76 -22.40 4.70
C ARG A 70 -7.85 -22.82 6.16
N GLY A 71 -8.31 -21.96 7.06
CA GLY A 71 -8.47 -22.26 8.50
C GLY A 71 -9.65 -23.16 8.87
N VAL A 72 -10.53 -23.49 7.91
CA VAL A 72 -11.74 -24.32 8.15
C VAL A 72 -11.46 -25.83 7.97
N GLY A 73 -10.29 -26.21 7.43
CA GLY A 73 -9.97 -27.60 7.09
C GLY A 73 -9.10 -28.38 8.08
N GLN A 74 -8.56 -27.77 9.14
CA GLN A 74 -7.62 -28.44 10.04
C GLN A 74 -8.33 -28.92 11.31
N LYS A 75 -9.04 -30.05 11.21
CA LYS A 75 -9.40 -30.84 12.40
C LYS A 75 -8.10 -31.44 12.97
N PRO A 76 -7.83 -31.29 14.28
CA PRO A 76 -6.67 -31.93 14.90
C PRO A 76 -6.90 -33.44 14.90
N THR A 77 -6.08 -34.18 14.16
CA THR A 77 -5.94 -35.62 14.39
C THR A 77 -5.01 -35.80 15.59
N SER A 78 -5.62 -36.41 16.61
CA SER A 78 -5.09 -37.02 17.84
C SER A 78 -3.59 -37.28 17.90
#